data_AF-A0A7X7A348-F1
#
_entry.id   AF-A0A7X7A348-F1
#
_cell.length_a   1.000
_cell.length_b   1.000
_cell.length_c   1.000
_cell.angle_alpha   90.00
_cell.angle_beta   90.00
_cell.angle_gamma   90.00
#
_symmetry.space_group_name_H-M   'P 1'
#
loop_
_entity.id
_entity.type
_entity.pdbx_description
1 polymer ?
#
loop_
_entity_poly.entity_id
_entity_poly.type
_entity_poly.pdbx_seq_one_letter_code
_entity_poly.pdbx_strand_id
1 'polypeptide(L)'
;MKRCPACGVELEENSNYCSLCGEPQQNEVQEDGTYIRSGRIYKKEKLLTDYQRLTGFQKRKIFWAISGFILISGMVFTLFINLIGKQEITWSQYPASVCLILFVNITLNTFLRKNPVLMLLLSFLSVFALFVLFGIIKGDAILVVKLGVPLILAFYATFILLVFFIRNSRQKGLNVIAYSLLASGFASVSIEGMISVFALNAVHLRWSVIVLISVLFIALLLLYIHYRLKKVTDLKRFFHI
;
A
#
# COMPACT_ATOMS: atom_id res chain seq x y z
N MET A 1 36.54 -21.19 31.71
CA MET A 1 35.81 -21.03 30.42
C MET A 1 34.39 -20.55 30.65
N LYS A 2 34.09 -19.29 30.31
CA LYS A 2 32.75 -18.73 30.42
C LYS A 2 32.04 -18.87 29.07
N ARG A 3 30.79 -19.35 29.06
CA ARG A 3 29.95 -19.41 27.85
C ARG A 3 28.89 -18.34 27.90
N CYS A 4 28.61 -17.72 26.75
CA CYS A 4 27.53 -16.74 26.67
C CYS A 4 26.17 -17.41 26.86
N PRO A 5 25.30 -16.94 27.78
CA PRO A 5 23.98 -17.53 27.98
C PRO A 5 23.03 -17.28 26.79
N ALA A 6 23.28 -16.26 25.97
CA ALA A 6 22.43 -15.92 24.84
C ALA A 6 22.81 -16.66 23.53
N CYS A 7 24.11 -16.84 23.25
CA CYS A 7 24.57 -17.44 21.99
C CYS A 7 25.41 -18.72 22.15
N GLY A 8 25.75 -19.14 23.36
CA GLY A 8 26.48 -20.38 23.63
C GLY A 8 27.96 -20.38 23.24
N VAL A 9 28.48 -19.29 22.68
CA VAL A 9 29.89 -19.17 22.27
C VAL A 9 30.80 -19.06 23.49
N GLU A 10 31.98 -19.68 23.39
CA GLU A 10 33.04 -19.59 24.38
C GLU A 10 33.67 -18.20 24.38
N LEU A 11 33.76 -17.60 25.57
CA LEU A 11 34.24 -16.25 25.77
C LEU A 11 35.58 -16.27 26.49
N GLU A 12 36.47 -15.35 26.09
CA GLU A 12 37.72 -15.08 26.80
C GLU A 12 37.43 -14.66 28.25
N GLU A 13 38.27 -15.09 29.20
CA GLU A 13 37.97 -15.00 30.64
C GLU A 13 37.80 -13.57 31.16
N ASN A 14 38.35 -12.59 30.44
CA ASN A 14 38.31 -11.16 30.77
C ASN A 14 37.43 -10.33 29.82
N SER A 15 36.53 -10.97 29.07
CA SER A 15 35.62 -10.27 28.14
C SER A 15 34.37 -9.75 28.86
N ASN A 16 34.18 -8.42 28.83
CA ASN A 16 33.04 -7.75 29.46
C ASN A 16 31.72 -7.90 28.66
N TYR A 17 31.81 -8.30 27.39
CA TYR A 17 30.67 -8.50 26.50
C TYR A 17 30.97 -9.56 25.46
N CYS A 18 29.93 -10.21 24.94
CA CYS A 18 30.08 -11.18 23.86
C CYS A 18 30.33 -10.50 22.50
N SER A 19 31.44 -10.82 21.84
CA SER A 19 31.81 -10.28 20.53
C SER A 19 30.80 -10.62 19.42
N LEU A 20 30.07 -11.74 19.56
CA LEU A 20 29.13 -12.21 18.55
C LEU A 20 27.73 -11.60 18.74
N CYS A 21 27.12 -11.78 19.91
CA CYS A 21 25.75 -11.34 20.18
C CYS A 21 25.64 -9.99 20.91
N GLY A 22 26.72 -9.53 21.56
CA GLY A 22 26.75 -8.28 22.32
C GLY A 22 26.14 -8.38 23.72
N GLU A 23 25.85 -9.58 24.24
CA GLU A 23 25.32 -9.75 25.59
C GLU A 23 26.41 -9.47 26.65
N PRO A 24 26.16 -8.58 27.63
CA PRO A 24 27.12 -8.32 28.70
C PRO A 24 27.18 -9.51 29.67
N GLN A 25 28.39 -9.81 30.17
CA GLN A 25 28.51 -10.74 31.28
C GLN A 25 28.28 -10.01 32.60
N GLN A 26 27.41 -10.55 33.44
CA GLN A 26 27.26 -10.12 34.83
C GLN A 26 28.50 -10.56 35.63
N ASN A 27 29.60 -9.82 35.52
CA ASN A 27 30.61 -9.79 36.57
C ASN A 27 30.65 -8.37 37.13
N GLU A 28 30.66 -8.29 38.44
CA GLU A 28 30.55 -7.10 39.28
C GLU A 28 31.51 -6.00 38.85
N VAL A 29 31.02 -5.05 38.05
CA VAL A 29 31.56 -3.70 37.99
C VAL A 29 30.36 -2.79 38.25
N GLN A 30 30.30 -2.29 39.48
CA GLN A 30 29.44 -1.18 39.85
C GLN A 30 29.76 0.04 38.97
N GLU A 31 28.70 0.79 38.67
CA GLU A 31 28.67 2.12 38.04
C GLU A 31 29.02 2.17 36.56
N ASP A 32 27.98 1.99 35.72
CA ASP A 32 27.36 3.03 34.88
C ASP A 32 26.49 2.36 33.80
N GLY A 33 25.20 2.13 34.11
CA GLY A 33 24.22 1.57 33.15
C GLY A 33 24.00 2.43 31.89
N THR A 34 24.60 3.61 31.84
CA THR A 34 24.62 4.57 30.73
C THR A 34 25.47 4.10 29.55
N TYR A 35 26.65 3.51 29.77
CA TYR A 35 27.52 3.05 28.68
C TYR A 35 27.01 1.76 27.98
N ILE A 36 26.37 0.84 28.72
CA ILE A 36 25.86 -0.41 28.12
C ILE A 36 24.62 -0.14 27.27
N ARG A 37 23.75 0.76 27.73
CA ARG A 37 22.57 1.21 26.97
C ARG A 37 22.99 1.94 25.69
N SER A 38 24.05 2.75 25.74
CA SER A 38 24.53 3.50 24.57
C SER A 38 25.08 2.57 23.48
N GLY A 39 25.84 1.51 23.82
CA GLY A 39 26.41 0.58 22.83
C GLY A 39 25.36 -0.25 22.07
N ARG A 40 24.33 -0.76 22.76
CA ARG A 40 23.23 -1.51 22.12
C ARG A 40 22.35 -0.61 21.26
N ILE A 41 22.10 0.63 21.70
CA ILE A 41 21.42 1.66 20.91
C ILE A 41 22.26 2.00 19.68
N TYR A 42 23.56 2.24 19.83
CA TYR A 42 24.48 2.60 18.74
C TYR A 42 24.57 1.48 17.68
N LYS A 43 24.66 0.22 18.08
CA LYS A 43 24.65 -0.93 17.15
C LYS A 43 23.31 -1.07 16.44
N LYS A 44 22.19 -0.87 17.14
CA LYS A 44 20.84 -0.85 16.54
C LYS A 44 20.67 0.33 15.58
N GLU A 45 21.20 1.50 15.92
CA GLU A 45 21.21 2.68 15.06
C GLU A 45 22.02 2.42 13.80
N LYS A 46 23.20 1.82 13.91
CA LYS A 46 24.10 1.52 12.77
C LYS A 46 23.54 0.42 11.86
N LEU A 47 22.69 -0.47 12.38
CA LEU A 47 21.96 -1.49 11.61
C LEU A 47 20.68 -0.97 10.95
N LEU A 48 20.11 0.14 11.44
CA LEU A 48 18.99 0.79 10.77
C LEU A 48 19.51 1.49 9.51
N THR A 49 19.03 1.07 8.34
CA THR A 49 19.35 1.72 7.06
C THR A 49 19.02 3.22 7.17
N ASP A 50 19.79 4.13 6.55
CA ASP A 50 19.52 5.58 6.60
C ASP A 50 18.06 5.92 6.26
N TYR A 51 17.42 5.10 5.42
CA TYR A 51 16.00 5.20 5.12
C TYR A 51 15.09 5.07 6.35
N GLN A 52 15.39 4.17 7.29
CA GLN A 52 14.57 3.91 8.47
C GLN A 52 14.61 5.06 9.48
N ARG A 53 15.71 5.83 9.53
CA ARG A 53 15.88 7.00 10.41
C ARG A 53 15.06 8.23 9.99
N LEU A 54 14.61 8.28 8.73
CA LEU A 54 13.87 9.42 8.20
C LEU A 54 12.48 9.57 8.82
N THR A 55 12.10 10.83 9.05
CA THR A 55 10.76 11.23 9.49
C THR A 55 9.72 10.79 8.45
N GLY A 56 8.50 10.44 8.86
CA GLY A 56 7.47 10.00 7.93
C GLY A 56 7.19 10.99 6.77
N PHE A 57 7.40 12.28 7.00
CA PHE A 57 7.32 13.31 5.94
C PHE A 57 8.47 13.22 4.93
N GLN A 58 9.70 13.00 5.41
CA GLN A 58 10.87 12.86 4.54
C GLN A 58 10.77 11.59 3.67
N LYS A 59 10.34 10.46 4.24
CA LYS A 59 10.07 9.22 3.48
C LYS A 59 9.06 9.45 2.35
N ARG A 60 7.99 10.20 2.62
CA ARG A 60 6.98 10.55 1.60
C ARG A 60 7.52 11.48 0.54
N LYS A 61 8.32 12.49 0.92
CA LYS A 61 8.97 13.40 -0.04
C LYS A 61 9.92 12.64 -0.97
N ILE A 62 10.66 11.67 -0.44
CA ILE A 62 11.51 10.78 -1.23
C ILE A 62 10.68 9.91 -2.17
N PHE A 63 9.60 9.29 -1.67
CA PHE A 63 8.68 8.51 -2.51
C PHE A 63 8.05 9.36 -3.62
N TRP A 64 7.63 10.58 -3.32
CA TRP A 64 7.11 11.55 -4.29
C TRP A 64 8.15 11.89 -5.35
N ALA A 65 9.40 12.15 -4.94
CA ALA A 65 10.49 12.45 -5.88
C ALA A 65 10.77 11.26 -6.80
N ILE A 66 10.95 10.05 -6.26
CA ILE A 66 11.21 8.84 -7.04
C ILE A 66 10.07 8.56 -8.02
N SER A 67 8.82 8.63 -7.53
CA SER A 67 7.64 8.41 -8.38
C SER A 67 7.55 9.48 -9.49
N GLY A 68 7.88 10.73 -9.18
CA GLY A 68 7.96 11.81 -10.16
C GLY A 68 8.98 11.52 -11.25
N PHE A 69 10.20 11.11 -10.88
CA PHE A 69 11.23 10.74 -11.86
C PHE A 69 10.76 9.61 -12.79
N ILE A 70 10.13 8.56 -12.24
CA ILE A 70 9.64 7.42 -13.04
C ILE A 70 8.50 7.84 -13.98
N LEU A 71 7.52 8.59 -13.49
CA LEU A 71 6.36 8.98 -14.29
C LEU A 71 6.72 10.02 -15.37
N ILE A 72 7.57 11.00 -15.05
CA ILE A 72 8.03 12.01 -16.00
C ILE A 72 8.89 11.35 -17.08
N SER A 73 9.81 10.47 -16.70
CA SER A 73 10.62 9.75 -17.70
C SER A 73 9.76 8.88 -18.61
N GLY A 74 8.76 8.16 -18.07
CA GLY A 74 7.79 7.41 -18.88
C GLY A 74 6.98 8.29 -19.82
N MET A 75 6.56 9.47 -19.38
CA MET A 75 5.85 10.44 -20.22
C MET A 75 6.74 10.93 -21.38
N VAL A 76 7.97 11.32 -21.09
CA VAL A 76 8.94 11.78 -22.11
C VAL A 76 9.22 10.66 -23.11
N PHE A 77 9.43 9.43 -22.63
CA PHE A 77 9.74 8.28 -23.49
C PHE A 77 8.59 7.94 -24.44
N THR A 78 7.35 7.92 -23.95
CA THR A 78 6.17 7.64 -24.78
C THR A 78 5.91 8.74 -25.81
N LEU A 79 6.15 10.01 -25.46
CA LEU A 79 6.10 11.12 -26.40
C LEU A 79 7.19 10.99 -27.49
N PHE A 80 8.41 10.63 -27.09
CA PHE A 80 9.55 10.48 -27.99
C PHE A 80 9.34 9.35 -29.00
N ILE A 81 8.89 8.17 -28.56
CA ILE A 81 8.56 7.03 -29.45
C ILE A 81 7.51 7.46 -30.48
N ASN A 82 6.47 8.14 -30.03
CA ASN A 82 5.38 8.54 -30.90
C ASN A 82 5.84 9.59 -31.94
N LEU A 83 6.72 10.51 -31.55
CA LEU A 83 7.29 11.52 -32.45
C LEU A 83 8.14 10.87 -33.55
N ILE A 84 8.95 9.86 -33.20
CA ILE A 84 9.76 9.10 -34.16
C ILE A 84 8.88 8.28 -35.11
N GLY A 85 7.82 7.66 -34.59
CA GLY A 85 7.03 6.70 -35.36
C GLY A 85 6.10 7.31 -36.41
N LYS A 86 5.43 8.43 -36.09
CA LYS A 86 4.32 8.93 -36.94
C LYS A 86 4.32 10.45 -37.19
N GLN A 87 5.25 11.22 -36.62
CA GLN A 87 5.25 12.70 -36.66
C GLN A 87 3.97 13.40 -36.15
N GLU A 88 2.96 12.65 -35.68
CA GLU A 88 1.71 13.15 -35.13
C GLU A 88 1.46 12.60 -33.72
N ILE A 89 1.00 13.45 -32.81
CA ILE A 89 0.71 13.08 -31.40
C ILE A 89 -0.65 12.39 -31.31
N THR A 90 -0.71 11.08 -31.62
CA THR A 90 -1.97 10.33 -31.61
C THR A 90 -2.09 9.33 -30.45
N TRP A 91 -1.10 8.47 -30.22
CA TRP A 91 -1.21 7.42 -29.19
C TRP A 91 -0.54 7.78 -27.86
N SER A 92 0.46 8.65 -27.87
CA SER A 92 1.18 9.07 -26.66
C SER A 92 0.33 9.92 -25.70
N GLN A 93 -0.79 10.50 -26.17
CA GLN A 93 -1.68 11.33 -25.36
C GLN A 93 -2.33 10.55 -24.20
N TYR A 94 -2.63 9.27 -24.40
CA TYR A 94 -3.24 8.41 -23.38
C TYR A 94 -2.29 8.12 -22.21
N PRO A 95 -1.11 7.50 -22.42
CA PRO A 95 -0.18 7.24 -21.32
C PRO A 95 0.33 8.53 -20.68
N ALA A 96 0.54 9.61 -21.45
CA ALA A 96 0.93 10.89 -20.89
C ALA A 96 -0.12 11.46 -19.92
N SER A 97 -1.40 11.42 -20.29
CA SER A 97 -2.50 11.86 -19.43
C SER A 97 -2.60 11.04 -18.15
N VAL A 98 -2.43 9.71 -18.24
CA VAL A 98 -2.42 8.82 -17.07
C VAL A 98 -1.25 9.13 -16.15
N CYS A 99 -0.03 9.27 -16.69
CA CYS A 99 1.16 9.60 -15.90
C CYS A 99 1.00 10.94 -15.17
N LEU A 100 0.44 11.95 -15.84
CA LEU A 100 0.18 13.27 -15.26
C LEU A 100 -0.80 13.16 -14.08
N ILE A 101 -1.93 12.48 -14.27
CA ILE A 101 -2.95 12.35 -13.22
C ILE A 101 -2.45 11.49 -12.05
N LEU A 102 -1.66 10.45 -12.31
CA LEU A 102 -0.99 9.68 -11.25
C LEU A 102 -0.06 10.58 -10.44
N PHE A 103 0.75 11.41 -11.11
CA PHE A 103 1.66 12.33 -10.43
C PHE A 103 0.91 13.37 -9.59
N VAL A 104 -0.20 13.91 -10.09
CA VAL A 104 -1.09 14.80 -9.32
C VAL A 104 -1.62 14.08 -8.07
N ASN A 105 -2.12 12.85 -8.20
CA ASN A 105 -2.63 12.09 -7.05
C ASN A 105 -1.54 11.80 -5.99
N ILE A 106 -0.32 11.46 -6.41
CA ILE A 106 0.81 11.23 -5.51
C ILE A 106 1.20 12.53 -4.78
N THR A 107 1.16 13.66 -5.50
CA THR A 107 1.38 15.00 -4.93
C THR A 107 0.31 15.33 -3.90
N LEU A 108 -0.97 15.16 -4.22
CA LEU A 108 -2.09 15.37 -3.30
C LEU A 108 -1.95 14.50 -2.04
N ASN A 109 -1.61 13.22 -2.18
CA ASN A 109 -1.42 12.32 -1.05
C ASN A 109 -0.25 12.76 -0.15
N THR A 110 0.81 13.31 -0.74
CA THR A 110 2.01 13.74 -0.01
C THR A 110 1.77 15.02 0.79
N PHE A 111 1.11 16.02 0.19
CA PHE A 111 0.97 17.36 0.78
C PHE A 111 -0.36 17.58 1.52
N LEU A 112 -1.47 17.01 1.05
CA LEU A 112 -2.82 17.26 1.59
C LEU A 112 -3.30 16.20 2.60
N ARG A 113 -2.40 15.34 3.09
CA ARG A 113 -2.74 14.23 4.01
C ARG A 113 -3.44 14.67 5.31
N LYS A 114 -3.21 15.90 5.77
CA LYS A 114 -3.84 16.42 6.99
C LYS A 114 -5.37 16.51 6.85
N ASN A 115 -5.87 16.72 5.63
CA ASN A 115 -7.29 16.89 5.32
C ASN A 115 -7.74 15.76 4.38
N PRO A 116 -8.04 14.54 4.90
CA PRO A 116 -8.32 13.37 4.06
C PRO A 116 -9.57 13.54 3.18
N VAL A 117 -10.55 14.34 3.61
CA VAL A 117 -11.76 14.64 2.82
C VAL A 117 -11.40 15.48 1.59
N LEU A 118 -10.64 16.57 1.78
CA LEU A 118 -10.17 17.41 0.68
C LEU A 118 -9.28 16.62 -0.29
N MET A 119 -8.39 15.77 0.24
CA MET A 119 -7.56 14.88 -0.55
C MET A 119 -8.40 13.93 -1.42
N LEU A 120 -9.45 13.34 -0.85
CA LEU A 120 -10.33 12.42 -1.58
C LEU A 120 -11.13 13.14 -2.68
N LEU A 121 -11.64 14.35 -2.40
CA LEU A 121 -12.37 15.17 -3.37
C LEU A 121 -11.47 15.61 -4.53
N LEU A 122 -10.26 16.09 -4.26
CA LEU A 122 -9.31 16.47 -5.33
C LEU A 122 -8.84 15.24 -6.12
N SER A 123 -8.67 14.10 -5.46
CA SER A 123 -8.37 12.83 -6.13
C SER A 123 -9.51 12.45 -7.08
N PHE A 124 -10.76 12.46 -6.62
CA PHE A 124 -11.93 12.20 -7.47
C PHE A 124 -11.99 13.16 -8.66
N LEU A 125 -11.79 14.46 -8.41
CA LEU A 125 -11.79 15.47 -9.47
C LEU A 125 -10.67 15.24 -10.50
N SER A 126 -9.49 14.81 -10.06
CA SER A 126 -8.37 14.51 -10.96
C SER A 126 -8.67 13.30 -11.86
N VAL A 127 -9.29 12.24 -11.33
CA VAL A 127 -9.69 11.07 -12.12
C VAL A 127 -10.84 11.41 -13.05
N PHE A 128 -11.81 12.23 -12.60
CA PHE A 128 -12.86 12.75 -13.47
C PHE A 128 -12.28 13.54 -14.66
N ALA A 129 -11.32 14.43 -14.40
CA ALA A 129 -10.63 15.17 -15.45
C ALA A 129 -9.91 14.24 -16.46
N LEU A 130 -9.36 13.11 -16.02
CA LEU A 130 -8.76 12.11 -16.91
C LEU A 130 -9.80 11.54 -17.90
N PHE A 131 -10.98 11.18 -17.42
CA PHE A 131 -12.05 10.66 -18.29
C PHE A 131 -12.56 11.71 -19.28
N VAL A 132 -12.65 12.98 -18.85
CA VAL A 132 -12.98 14.10 -19.75
C VAL A 132 -11.91 14.25 -20.83
N LEU A 133 -10.62 14.21 -20.47
CA LEU A 133 -9.51 14.26 -21.42
C LEU A 133 -9.59 13.11 -22.44
N PHE A 134 -9.83 11.89 -21.98
CA PHE A 134 -10.03 10.74 -22.89
C PHE A 134 -11.23 10.94 -23.81
N GLY A 135 -12.31 11.52 -23.29
CA GLY A 135 -13.47 11.92 -24.07
C GLY A 135 -13.14 12.89 -25.21
N ILE A 136 -12.36 13.92 -24.91
CA ILE A 136 -11.91 14.92 -25.90
C ILE A 136 -10.99 14.29 -26.94
N ILE A 137 -10.04 13.44 -26.51
CA ILE A 137 -9.11 12.76 -27.42
C ILE A 137 -9.85 11.81 -28.37
N LYS A 138 -10.87 11.09 -27.89
CA LYS A 138 -11.67 10.19 -28.72
C LYS A 138 -12.71 10.89 -29.60
N GLY A 139 -13.08 12.14 -29.30
CA GLY A 139 -14.15 12.88 -29.98
C GLY A 139 -15.57 12.66 -29.40
N ASP A 140 -15.76 11.70 -28.49
CA ASP A 140 -17.06 11.34 -27.90
C ASP A 140 -17.09 11.59 -26.38
N ALA A 141 -16.88 12.84 -25.96
CA ALA A 141 -16.74 13.19 -24.55
C ALA A 141 -17.95 12.83 -23.69
N ILE A 142 -19.16 13.03 -24.20
CA ILE A 142 -20.40 12.75 -23.48
C ILE A 142 -20.51 11.25 -23.16
N LEU A 143 -20.19 10.39 -24.12
CA LEU A 143 -20.29 8.94 -23.99
C LEU A 143 -19.28 8.40 -22.98
N VAL A 144 -18.04 8.88 -23.06
CA VAL A 144 -16.95 8.49 -22.15
C VAL A 144 -17.25 8.96 -20.71
N VAL A 145 -17.74 10.18 -20.53
CA VAL A 145 -18.10 10.71 -19.21
C VAL A 145 -19.32 9.99 -18.64
N LYS A 146 -20.34 9.69 -19.46
CA LYS A 146 -21.54 8.96 -19.03
C LYS A 146 -21.23 7.57 -18.47
N LEU A 147 -20.24 6.87 -19.02
CA LEU A 147 -19.74 5.60 -18.48
C LEU A 147 -18.71 5.79 -17.35
N GLY A 148 -17.84 6.78 -17.48
CA GLY A 148 -16.74 7.04 -16.54
C GLY A 148 -17.22 7.46 -15.16
N VAL A 149 -18.19 8.37 -15.08
CA VAL A 149 -18.74 8.87 -13.80
C VAL A 149 -19.26 7.75 -12.90
N PRO A 150 -20.19 6.86 -13.33
CA PRO A 150 -20.69 5.80 -12.47
C PRO A 150 -19.58 4.83 -12.06
N LEU A 151 -18.60 4.57 -12.94
CA LEU A 151 -17.48 3.68 -12.65
C LEU A 151 -16.54 4.25 -11.59
N ILE A 152 -16.19 5.54 -11.70
CA ILE A 152 -15.41 6.24 -10.68
C ILE A 152 -16.19 6.26 -9.36
N LEU A 153 -17.48 6.58 -9.37
CA LEU A 153 -18.30 6.59 -8.17
C LEU A 153 -18.33 5.23 -7.48
N ALA A 154 -18.51 4.13 -8.23
CA ALA A 154 -18.46 2.78 -7.68
C ALA A 154 -17.10 2.45 -7.07
N PHE A 155 -16.00 2.86 -7.72
CA PHE A 155 -14.66 2.66 -7.20
C PHE A 155 -14.42 3.42 -5.88
N TYR A 156 -14.79 4.70 -5.82
CA TYR A 156 -14.66 5.48 -4.58
C TYR A 156 -15.60 4.97 -3.48
N ALA A 157 -16.82 4.54 -3.82
CA ALA A 157 -17.76 3.97 -2.86
C ALA A 157 -17.21 2.68 -2.24
N THR A 158 -16.69 1.74 -3.05
CA THR A 158 -16.06 0.51 -2.54
C THR A 158 -14.82 0.81 -1.69
N PHE A 159 -14.02 1.80 -2.07
CA PHE A 159 -12.86 2.24 -1.28
C PHE A 159 -13.27 2.84 0.08
N ILE A 160 -14.28 3.72 0.11
CA ILE A 160 -14.80 4.31 1.35
C ILE A 160 -15.36 3.23 2.26
N LEU A 161 -16.13 2.27 1.73
CA LEU A 161 -16.65 1.13 2.49
C LEU A 161 -15.51 0.29 3.07
N LEU A 162 -14.48 -0.02 2.27
CA LEU A 162 -13.31 -0.75 2.73
C LEU A 162 -12.62 -0.03 3.91
N VAL A 163 -12.38 1.27 3.78
CA VAL A 163 -11.77 2.08 4.85
C VAL A 163 -12.67 2.11 6.09
N PHE A 164 -13.99 2.24 5.92
CA PHE A 164 -14.96 2.21 7.01
C PHE A 164 -14.89 0.88 7.80
N PHE A 165 -14.93 -0.26 7.11
CA PHE A 165 -14.82 -1.59 7.75
C PHE A 165 -13.46 -1.79 8.44
N ILE A 166 -12.36 -1.33 7.83
CA ILE A 166 -11.02 -1.40 8.43
C ILE A 166 -10.92 -0.53 9.69
N ARG A 167 -11.51 0.67 9.69
CA ARG A 167 -11.48 1.59 10.84
C ARG A 167 -12.38 1.12 11.98
N ASN A 168 -13.51 0.50 11.66
CA ASN A 168 -14.45 -0.03 12.65
C ASN A 168 -13.96 -1.36 13.27
N SER A 169 -12.99 -2.03 12.64
CA SER A 169 -12.44 -3.27 13.19
C SER A 169 -11.56 -3.03 14.42
N ARG A 170 -11.99 -3.59 15.55
CA ARG A 170 -11.29 -3.50 16.85
C ARG A 170 -9.89 -4.11 16.84
N GLN A 171 -9.65 -5.14 16.02
CA GLN A 171 -8.34 -5.74 15.82
C GLN A 171 -7.97 -5.72 14.34
N LYS A 172 -6.77 -5.24 14.02
CA LYS A 172 -6.23 -5.20 12.66
C LYS A 172 -5.32 -6.42 12.47
N GLY A 173 -5.43 -7.07 11.32
CA GLY A 173 -4.73 -8.31 11.01
C GLY A 173 -5.35 -8.96 9.78
N LEU A 174 -5.60 -10.27 9.86
CA LEU A 174 -6.23 -11.06 8.78
C LEU A 174 -7.57 -10.49 8.30
N ASN A 175 -8.33 -9.82 9.16
CA ASN A 175 -9.58 -9.16 8.80
C ASN A 175 -9.41 -8.08 7.70
N VAL A 176 -8.30 -7.33 7.73
CA VAL A 176 -8.02 -6.29 6.74
C VAL A 176 -7.83 -6.89 5.34
N ILE A 177 -7.16 -8.04 5.28
CA ILE A 177 -6.96 -8.79 4.04
C ILE A 177 -8.31 -9.31 3.53
N ALA A 178 -9.14 -9.89 4.40
CA ALA A 178 -10.47 -10.37 4.04
C ALA A 178 -11.38 -9.27 3.48
N TYR A 179 -11.42 -8.10 4.12
CA TYR A 179 -12.20 -6.96 3.61
C TYR A 179 -11.65 -6.44 2.28
N SER A 180 -10.33 -6.40 2.10
CA SER A 180 -9.72 -5.94 0.84
C SER A 180 -10.06 -6.88 -0.32
N LEU A 181 -10.04 -8.18 -0.04
CA LEU A 181 -10.49 -9.22 -0.95
C LEU A 181 -11.97 -9.02 -1.33
N LEU A 182 -12.88 -8.92 -0.35
CA LEU A 182 -14.30 -8.68 -0.63
C LEU A 182 -14.53 -7.40 -1.43
N ALA A 183 -13.86 -6.30 -1.08
CA ALA A 183 -13.95 -5.05 -1.82
C ALA A 183 -13.52 -5.21 -3.28
N SER A 184 -12.46 -5.98 -3.56
CA SER A 184 -12.03 -6.26 -4.93
C SER A 184 -13.07 -7.07 -5.73
N GLY A 185 -13.69 -8.09 -5.11
CA GLY A 185 -14.76 -8.87 -5.75
C GLY A 185 -15.99 -8.02 -6.07
N PHE A 186 -16.43 -7.19 -5.12
CA PHE A 186 -17.55 -6.25 -5.35
C PHE A 186 -17.23 -5.21 -6.41
N ALA A 187 -16.00 -4.69 -6.45
CA ALA A 187 -15.55 -3.78 -7.49
C ALA A 187 -15.59 -4.44 -8.87
N SER A 188 -15.11 -5.69 -9.00
CA SER A 188 -15.17 -6.45 -10.26
C SER A 188 -16.60 -6.63 -10.78
N VAL A 189 -17.55 -7.00 -9.90
CA VAL A 189 -18.96 -7.14 -10.28
C VAL A 189 -19.57 -5.80 -10.69
N SER A 190 -19.26 -4.73 -9.96
CA SER A 190 -19.75 -3.39 -10.28
C SER A 190 -19.25 -2.93 -11.65
N ILE A 191 -17.97 -3.18 -11.96
CA ILE A 191 -17.35 -2.81 -13.23
C ILE A 191 -17.97 -3.61 -14.38
N GLU A 192 -18.07 -4.94 -14.28
CA GLU A 192 -18.67 -5.76 -15.35
C GLU A 192 -20.16 -5.44 -15.54
N GLY A 193 -20.90 -5.22 -14.46
CA GLY A 193 -22.30 -4.79 -14.51
C GLY A 193 -22.48 -3.46 -15.24
N MET A 194 -21.67 -2.45 -14.92
CA MET A 194 -21.73 -1.15 -15.59
C MET A 194 -21.34 -1.23 -17.07
N ILE A 195 -20.28 -1.99 -17.39
CA ILE A 195 -19.84 -2.20 -18.76
C ILE A 195 -20.91 -2.96 -19.57
N SER A 196 -21.51 -4.00 -19.01
CA SER A 196 -22.52 -4.81 -19.71
C SER A 196 -23.80 -4.03 -19.98
N VAL A 197 -24.30 -3.26 -19.01
CA VAL A 197 -25.45 -2.38 -19.23
C VAL A 197 -25.15 -1.35 -20.32
N PHE A 198 -23.95 -0.79 -20.32
CA PHE A 198 -23.56 0.20 -21.32
C PHE A 198 -23.37 -0.38 -22.73
N ALA A 199 -22.80 -1.58 -22.84
CA ALA A 199 -22.49 -2.21 -24.13
C ALA A 199 -23.66 -3.01 -24.72
N LEU A 200 -24.48 -3.65 -23.88
CA LEU A 200 -25.49 -4.62 -24.27
C LEU A 200 -26.92 -4.22 -23.85
N ASN A 201 -27.09 -3.11 -23.12
CA ASN A 201 -28.36 -2.70 -22.49
C ASN A 201 -28.98 -3.75 -21.54
N ALA A 202 -28.19 -4.75 -21.14
CA ALA A 202 -28.61 -5.82 -20.25
C ALA A 202 -27.47 -6.17 -19.29
N VAL A 203 -27.83 -6.58 -18.07
CA VAL A 203 -26.85 -7.03 -17.07
C VAL A 203 -26.39 -8.43 -17.41
N HIS A 204 -25.15 -8.55 -17.90
CA HIS A 204 -24.52 -9.83 -18.18
C HIS A 204 -23.24 -9.94 -17.34
N LEU A 205 -23.28 -10.81 -16.32
CA LEU A 205 -22.14 -11.06 -15.44
C LEU A 205 -21.61 -12.47 -15.73
N ARG A 206 -20.38 -12.57 -16.25
CA ARG A 206 -19.76 -13.86 -16.60
C ARG A 206 -18.57 -14.15 -15.70
N TRP A 207 -17.57 -13.27 -15.71
CA TRP A 207 -16.30 -13.54 -15.04
C TRP A 207 -16.25 -12.99 -13.61
N SER A 208 -16.90 -11.85 -13.36
CA SER A 208 -16.90 -11.22 -12.03
C SER A 208 -17.61 -12.07 -10.97
N VAL A 209 -18.61 -12.85 -11.33
CA VAL A 209 -19.31 -13.77 -10.41
C VAL A 209 -18.36 -14.85 -9.91
N ILE A 210 -17.56 -15.43 -10.82
CA ILE A 210 -16.57 -16.45 -10.48
C ILE A 210 -15.54 -15.85 -9.52
N VAL A 211 -15.02 -14.66 -9.83
CA VAL A 211 -14.08 -13.93 -8.97
C VAL A 211 -14.70 -13.65 -7.59
N LEU A 212 -15.95 -13.17 -7.54
CA LEU A 212 -16.63 -12.87 -6.28
C LEU A 212 -16.77 -14.12 -5.42
N ILE A 213 -17.18 -15.26 -5.98
CA ILE A 213 -17.35 -16.51 -5.24
C ILE A 213 -16.01 -17.01 -4.71
N SER A 214 -14.97 -17.04 -5.54
CA SER A 214 -13.63 -17.48 -5.12
C SER A 214 -13.09 -16.63 -3.97
N VAL A 215 -13.22 -15.31 -4.11
CA VAL A 215 -12.71 -14.37 -3.12
C VAL A 215 -13.55 -14.39 -1.84
N LEU A 216 -14.86 -14.59 -1.94
CA LEU A 216 -15.77 -14.74 -0.80
C LEU A 216 -15.38 -15.95 0.06
N PHE A 217 -15.08 -17.10 -0.57
CA PHE A 217 -14.68 -18.30 0.16
C PHE A 217 -13.38 -18.07 0.98
N ILE A 218 -12.37 -17.47 0.34
CA ILE A 218 -11.09 -17.14 0.99
C ILE A 218 -11.29 -16.11 2.10
N ALA A 219 -12.09 -15.07 1.85
CA ALA A 219 -12.38 -14.04 2.84
C ALA A 219 -13.09 -14.60 4.08
N LEU A 220 -14.08 -15.49 3.90
CA LEU A 220 -14.78 -16.15 5.01
C LEU A 220 -13.83 -17.00 5.87
N LEU A 221 -12.93 -17.74 5.25
CA LEU A 221 -11.92 -18.54 5.95
C LEU A 221 -10.98 -17.63 6.78
N LEU A 222 -10.51 -16.54 6.19
CA LEU A 222 -9.67 -15.54 6.88
C LEU A 222 -10.39 -14.90 8.08
N LEU A 223 -11.67 -14.53 7.91
CA LEU A 223 -12.50 -13.98 8.99
C LEU A 223 -12.71 -14.99 10.11
N TYR A 224 -13.00 -16.25 9.76
CA TYR A 224 -13.18 -17.32 10.73
C TYR A 224 -11.92 -17.55 11.57
N ILE A 225 -10.74 -17.62 10.94
CA ILE A 225 -9.46 -17.74 11.67
C ILE A 225 -9.25 -16.53 12.58
N HIS A 226 -9.50 -15.33 12.08
CA HIS A 226 -9.29 -14.09 12.83
C HIS A 226 -10.17 -13.98 14.07
N TYR A 227 -11.46 -14.27 13.95
CA TYR A 227 -12.43 -14.07 15.03
C TYR A 227 -12.58 -15.29 15.95
N ARG A 228 -12.52 -16.51 15.41
CA ARG A 228 -12.77 -17.75 16.16
C ARG A 228 -11.49 -18.33 16.73
N LEU A 229 -10.42 -18.41 15.93
CA LEU A 229 -9.21 -19.11 16.33
C LEU A 229 -8.35 -18.27 17.28
N LYS A 230 -8.15 -16.99 16.97
CA LYS A 230 -7.35 -16.06 17.81
C LYS A 230 -7.93 -15.87 19.22
N LYS A 231 -9.22 -16.11 19.40
CA LYS A 231 -9.90 -16.02 20.71
C LYS A 231 -9.70 -17.28 21.56
N VAL A 232 -9.42 -18.42 20.92
CA VAL A 232 -9.18 -19.72 21.56
C VAL A 232 -7.69 -19.94 21.82
N THR A 233 -6.82 -19.42 20.96
CA THR A 233 -5.37 -19.46 21.14
C THR A 233 -4.85 -18.24 21.90
N ASP A 234 -5.17 -18.17 23.19
CA ASP A 234 -4.33 -17.46 24.15
C ASP A 234 -3.02 -18.27 24.31
N LEU A 235 -2.19 -18.23 23.24
CA LEU A 235 -0.92 -18.94 23.08
C LEU A 235 0.14 -18.56 24.13
N LYS A 236 -0.16 -17.58 24.99
CA LYS A 236 0.65 -17.26 26.17
C LYS A 236 0.85 -18.44 27.12
N ARG A 237 -0.01 -19.47 27.07
CA ARG A 237 0.15 -20.67 27.91
C ARG A 237 1.00 -21.78 27.27
N PHE A 238 1.29 -21.72 25.97
CA PHE A 238 2.04 -22.77 25.27
C PHE A 238 3.51 -22.42 25.00
N PHE A 239 3.86 -21.14 25.01
CA PHE A 239 5.26 -20.70 24.93
C PHE A 239 5.66 -20.08 26.26
N HIS A 240 6.01 -20.94 27.23
CA HIS A 240 6.90 -20.58 28.33
C HIS A 240 8.34 -20.53 27.78
N ILE A 241 8.67 -19.43 27.10
CA ILE A 241 10.04 -19.03 26.80
C ILE A 241 10.14 -17.54 27.12
#